data_AF-A0A3B8Q562-F1
#
_entry.id   AF-A0A3B8Q562-F1
#
_cell.length_a   1.000
_cell.length_b   1.000
_cell.length_c   1.000
_cell.angle_alpha   90.00
_cell.angle_beta   90.00
_cell.angle_gamma   90.00
#
_symmetry.space_group_name_H-M   'P 1'
#
loop_
_entity.id
_entity.type
_entity.pdbx_description
1 polymer ?
#
loop_
_entity_poly.entity_id
_entity_poly.type
_entity_poly.pdbx_seq_one_letter_code
_entity_poly.pdbx_strand_id
1 'polypeptide(L)'
;MHRRPKVALLIETSNAYARELLHGIRAWLREHGPWTLWLAEAGRGADPPPWLRTWRGDGIIARIETPAIARAVAATRLPAVDVSAARLLPELPWLETDDR
;
A
#
# COMPACT_ATOMS: atom_id res chain seq x y z
N MET A 1 2.62 22.47 -14.86
CA MET A 1 2.07 21.10 -14.95
C MET A 1 2.27 20.44 -13.58
N HIS A 2 1.21 20.02 -12.88
CA HIS A 2 1.37 19.32 -11.60
C HIS A 2 1.95 17.93 -11.86
N ARG A 3 3.02 17.57 -11.12
CA ARG A 3 3.64 16.25 -11.21
C ARG A 3 2.62 15.18 -10.76
N ARG A 4 2.55 14.07 -11.49
CA ARG A 4 1.71 12.92 -11.10
C ARG A 4 2.26 12.31 -9.81
N PRO A 5 1.43 12.10 -8.77
CA PRO A 5 1.84 11.40 -7.56
C PRO A 5 2.36 9.99 -7.86
N LYS A 6 3.46 9.61 -7.25
CA LYS A 6 4.06 8.27 -7.34
C LYS A 6 3.75 7.48 -6.07
N VAL A 7 2.91 6.47 -6.16
CA VAL A 7 2.43 5.71 -4.99
C VAL A 7 2.91 4.27 -5.08
N ALA A 8 3.55 3.80 -4.01
CA ALA A 8 3.92 2.39 -3.87
C ALA A 8 2.71 1.59 -3.37
N LEU A 9 2.46 0.45 -4.00
CA LEU A 9 1.42 -0.51 -3.61
C LEU A 9 2.10 -1.77 -3.06
N LEU A 10 2.01 -1.97 -1.75
CA LEU A 10 2.50 -3.17 -1.06
C LEU A 10 1.30 -4.08 -0.76
N ILE A 11 0.69 -4.61 -1.80
CA ILE A 11 -0.54 -5.42 -1.73
C ILE A 11 -0.22 -6.79 -2.35
N GLU A 12 -0.39 -7.86 -1.58
CA GLU A 12 -0.29 -9.23 -2.09
C GLU A 12 -1.43 -9.51 -3.08
N THR A 13 -1.15 -9.85 -4.35
CA THR A 13 -2.18 -10.03 -5.39
C THR A 13 -2.81 -11.43 -5.46
N SER A 14 -2.49 -12.32 -4.52
CA SER A 14 -2.87 -13.74 -4.58
C SER A 14 -4.33 -14.02 -4.18
N ASN A 15 -4.96 -13.14 -3.39
CA ASN A 15 -6.31 -13.35 -2.86
C ASN A 15 -7.37 -12.43 -3.52
N ALA A 16 -8.64 -12.83 -3.43
CA ALA A 16 -9.75 -12.08 -4.03
C ALA A 16 -9.88 -10.66 -3.47
N TYR A 17 -9.72 -10.50 -2.14
CA TYR A 17 -9.73 -9.21 -1.46
C TYR A 17 -8.76 -8.21 -2.12
N ALA A 18 -7.52 -8.62 -2.36
CA ALA A 18 -6.51 -7.75 -2.92
C ALA A 18 -6.80 -7.34 -4.37
N ARG A 19 -7.42 -8.22 -5.15
CA ARG A 19 -7.86 -7.87 -6.51
C ARG A 19 -8.97 -6.83 -6.49
N GLU A 20 -9.93 -6.96 -5.59
CA GLU A 20 -10.99 -5.96 -5.42
C GLU A 20 -10.43 -4.62 -4.91
N LEU A 21 -9.43 -4.64 -4.02
CA LEU A 21 -8.73 -3.43 -3.60
C LEU A 21 -8.05 -2.72 -4.79
N LEU A 22 -7.37 -3.46 -5.67
CA LEU A 22 -6.78 -2.90 -6.89
C LEU A 22 -7.83 -2.36 -7.86
N HIS A 23 -9.00 -3.01 -7.94
CA HIS A 23 -10.13 -2.48 -8.72
C HIS A 23 -10.67 -1.18 -8.15
N GLY A 24 -10.83 -1.07 -6.83
CA GLY A 24 -11.21 0.16 -6.15
C GLY A 24 -10.22 1.31 -6.38
N ILE A 25 -8.92 1.04 -6.23
CA ILE A 25 -7.86 2.04 -6.52
C ILE A 25 -7.96 2.51 -7.98
N ARG A 26 -8.12 1.57 -8.93
CA ARG A 26 -8.26 1.92 -10.35
C ARG A 26 -9.51 2.74 -10.64
N ALA A 27 -10.63 2.43 -9.99
CA ALA A 27 -11.87 3.20 -10.13
C ALA A 27 -11.67 4.64 -9.62
N TRP A 28 -11.07 4.80 -8.44
CA TRP A 28 -10.78 6.12 -7.86
C TRP A 28 -9.86 6.96 -8.78
N LEU A 29 -8.81 6.36 -9.35
CA LEU A 29 -7.88 7.04 -10.27
C LEU A 29 -8.54 7.53 -11.57
N ARG A 30 -9.58 6.84 -12.05
CA ARG A 30 -10.33 7.29 -13.23
C ARG A 30 -11.06 8.61 -12.98
N GLU A 31 -11.48 8.85 -11.74
CA GLU A 31 -12.27 10.03 -11.35
C GLU A 31 -11.39 11.20 -10.89
N HIS A 32 -10.24 10.91 -10.27
CA HIS A 32 -9.42 11.93 -9.59
C HIS A 32 -8.10 12.26 -10.30
N GLY A 33 -7.83 11.62 -11.44
CA GLY A 33 -6.66 11.86 -12.26
C GLY A 33 -5.50 10.89 -11.98
N PRO A 34 -4.49 10.87 -12.87
CA PRO A 34 -3.55 9.78 -12.94
C PRO A 34 -2.45 9.86 -11.88
N TRP A 35 -2.33 8.81 -11.08
CA TRP A 35 -1.13 8.50 -10.30
C TRP A 35 -0.24 7.52 -11.06
N THR A 36 1.04 7.54 -10.76
CA THR A 36 1.97 6.46 -11.14
C THR A 36 2.01 5.46 -10.00
N LEU A 37 1.48 4.26 -10.24
CA LEU A 37 1.47 3.17 -9.26
C LEU A 37 2.70 2.29 -9.45
N TRP A 38 3.37 1.94 -8.35
CA TRP A 38 4.46 0.97 -8.33
C TRP A 38 4.06 -0.23 -7.47
N LEU A 39 3.75 -1.35 -8.11
CA LEU A 39 3.33 -2.56 -7.42
C LEU A 39 4.54 -3.35 -6.92
N ALA A 40 4.56 -3.71 -5.65
CA ALA A 40 5.49 -4.69 -5.14
C ALA A 40 5.08 -6.09 -5.60
N GLU A 41 5.96 -6.78 -6.29
CA GLU A 41 5.84 -8.21 -6.51
C GLU A 41 6.25 -8.93 -5.22
N ALA A 42 5.28 -9.26 -4.37
CA ALA A 42 5.52 -9.99 -3.13
C ALA A 42 4.31 -10.89 -2.78
N GLY A 43 4.58 -12.13 -2.38
CA GLY A 43 3.59 -13.08 -1.88
C GLY A 43 3.24 -12.86 -0.40
N ARG A 44 2.29 -13.63 0.14
CA ARG A 44 1.85 -13.51 1.54
C ARG A 44 3.03 -13.65 2.49
N GLY A 45 3.12 -12.75 3.47
CA GLY A 45 4.15 -12.82 4.51
C GLY A 45 5.58 -12.66 4.00
N ALA A 46 5.76 -12.24 2.75
CA ALA A 46 7.08 -11.98 2.20
C ALA A 46 7.75 -10.78 2.87
N ASP A 47 9.07 -10.76 2.79
CA ASP A 47 9.88 -9.63 3.25
C ASP A 47 9.52 -8.34 2.50
N PRO A 48 9.69 -7.16 3.14
CA PRO A 48 9.52 -5.88 2.47
C PRO A 48 10.40 -5.80 1.23
N PRO A 49 9.88 -5.27 0.10
CA PRO A 49 10.64 -5.21 -1.13
C PRO A 49 11.92 -4.38 -0.93
N PRO A 50 13.10 -4.86 -1.37
CA PRO A 50 14.37 -4.17 -1.10
C PRO A 50 14.42 -2.71 -1.57
N TRP A 51 13.70 -2.40 -2.66
CA TRP A 51 13.63 -1.06 -3.23
C TRP A 51 12.87 -0.05 -2.36
N LEU A 52 12.05 -0.50 -1.40
CA LEU A 52 11.25 0.38 -0.54
C LEU A 52 12.15 1.31 0.29
N ARG A 53 13.33 0.82 0.72
CA ARG A 53 14.31 1.60 1.47
C ARG A 53 14.83 2.83 0.71
N THR A 54 14.78 2.77 -0.61
CA THR A 54 15.25 3.84 -1.51
C THR A 54 14.11 4.45 -2.32
N TRP A 55 12.86 4.20 -1.92
CA TRP A 55 11.69 4.67 -2.64
C TRP A 55 11.64 6.20 -2.66
N ARG A 56 11.48 6.77 -3.85
CA ARG A 56 11.39 8.23 -4.09
C ARG A 56 10.01 8.60 -4.64
N GLY A 57 8.97 8.06 -4.02
CA GLY A 57 7.58 8.40 -4.31
C GLY A 57 6.97 9.37 -3.30
N ASP A 58 5.68 9.57 -3.44
CA ASP A 58 4.87 10.54 -2.71
C ASP A 58 4.00 9.88 -1.63
N GLY A 59 3.81 8.55 -1.68
CA GLY A 59 3.04 7.82 -0.68
C GLY A 59 3.07 6.30 -0.85
N ILE A 60 2.43 5.62 0.10
CA ILE A 60 2.38 4.16 0.18
C ILE A 60 0.95 3.71 0.53
N ILE A 61 0.45 2.69 -0.15
CA ILE A 61 -0.72 1.92 0.28
C ILE A 61 -0.22 0.49 0.53
N ALA A 62 -0.39 -0.01 1.75
CA ALA A 62 0.24 -1.25 2.16
C ALA A 62 -0.70 -2.15 2.96
N ARG A 63 -0.63 -3.45 2.72
CA ARG A 63 -1.14 -4.46 3.65
C ARG A 63 -0.08 -4.71 4.71
N ILE A 64 -0.23 -4.10 5.89
CA ILE A 64 0.80 -4.16 6.94
C ILE A 64 0.53 -5.33 7.89
N GLU A 65 0.71 -6.54 7.38
CA GLU A 65 0.40 -7.78 8.12
C GLU A 65 1.58 -8.33 8.94
N THR A 66 2.79 -7.81 8.74
CA THR A 66 3.99 -8.29 9.45
C THR A 66 4.79 -7.14 10.06
N PRO A 67 5.48 -7.39 11.20
CA PRO A 67 6.37 -6.38 11.79
C PRO A 67 7.49 -5.93 10.84
N ALA A 68 7.90 -6.77 9.89
CA ALA A 68 8.92 -6.42 8.90
C ALA A 68 8.40 -5.36 7.92
N ILE A 69 7.18 -5.53 7.40
CA ILE A 69 6.52 -4.52 6.56
C ILE A 69 6.27 -3.24 7.36
N ALA A 70 5.77 -3.33 8.60
CA ALA A 70 5.52 -2.18 9.46
C ALA A 70 6.78 -1.33 9.65
N ARG A 71 7.91 -1.95 10.03
CA ARG A 71 9.20 -1.26 10.18
C ARG A 71 9.67 -0.62 8.87
N ALA A 72 9.53 -1.34 7.75
CA ALA A 72 9.99 -0.83 6.46
C ALA A 72 9.15 0.36 5.97
N VAL A 73 7.83 0.33 6.15
CA VAL A 73 6.92 1.44 5.82
C VAL A 73 7.22 2.65 6.70
N ALA A 74 7.29 2.47 8.02
CA ALA A 74 7.59 3.55 8.97
C ALA A 74 8.95 4.22 8.67
N ALA A 75 9.96 3.44 8.28
CA ALA A 75 11.29 3.96 7.94
C ALA A 75 11.31 4.90 6.73
N THR A 76 10.31 4.80 5.83
CA THR A 76 10.21 5.71 4.67
C THR A 76 9.84 7.14 5.06
N ARG A 77 9.16 7.32 6.20
CA ARG A 77 8.55 8.58 6.65
C ARG A 77 7.61 9.23 5.62
N LEU A 78 7.11 8.44 4.66
CA LEU A 78 6.11 8.90 3.69
C LEU A 78 4.70 8.72 4.24
N PRO A 79 3.71 9.50 3.75
CA PRO A 79 2.31 9.22 4.00
C PRO A 79 1.96 7.78 3.58
N ALA A 80 1.30 7.06 4.47
CA ALA A 80 0.92 5.67 4.24
C ALA A 80 -0.52 5.39 4.71
N VAL A 81 -1.20 4.48 4.03
CA VAL A 81 -2.51 3.94 4.42
C VAL A 81 -2.38 2.42 4.59
N ASP A 82 -2.82 1.92 5.74
CA ASP A 82 -2.87 0.48 6.02
C ASP A 82 -4.21 -0.10 5.51
N VAL A 83 -4.14 -1.09 4.65
CA VAL A 83 -5.31 -1.80 4.08
C VAL A 83 -5.39 -3.24 4.61
N SER A 84 -4.93 -3.43 5.85
CA SER A 84 -5.01 -4.69 6.60
C SER A 84 -5.67 -4.46 7.96
N ALA A 85 -6.15 -5.55 8.56
CA ALA A 85 -6.74 -5.55 9.91
C ALA A 85 -5.68 -5.75 11.02
N ALA A 86 -4.40 -5.91 10.69
CA ALA A 86 -3.36 -6.24 11.67
C ALA A 86 -2.95 -5.06 12.56
N ARG A 87 -3.21 -3.82 12.11
CA ARG A 87 -3.05 -2.58 12.90
C ARG A 87 -1.68 -2.43 13.56
N LEU A 88 -0.62 -2.86 12.88
CA LEU A 88 0.75 -2.83 13.41
C LEU A 88 1.37 -1.42 13.48
N LEU A 89 0.79 -0.45 12.76
CA LEU A 89 1.10 0.99 12.84
C LEU A 89 -0.21 1.74 13.15
N PRO A 90 -0.65 1.79 14.42
CA PRO A 90 -1.96 2.32 14.78
C PRO A 90 -2.15 3.81 14.46
N GLU A 91 -1.05 4.56 14.31
CA GLU A 91 -1.02 5.96 13.93
C GLU A 91 -1.38 6.22 12.46
N LEU A 92 -1.31 5.19 11.61
CA LEU A 92 -1.69 5.32 10.20
C LEU A 92 -3.22 5.26 10.04
N PRO A 93 -3.78 6.03 9.09
CA PRO A 93 -5.12 5.79 8.58
C PRO A 93 -5.22 4.34 8.08
N TRP A 94 -6.35 3.68 8.34
CA TRP A 94 -6.56 2.30 7.92
C TRP A 94 -7.94 2.03 7.31
N LEU A 95 -8.01 0.95 6.56
CA LEU A 95 -9.23 0.38 6.01
C LEU A 95 -9.23 -1.13 6.24
N GLU A 96 -10.30 -1.62 6.86
CA GLU A 96 -10.58 -3.05 7.08
C GLU A 96 -12.00 -3.39 6.63
N THR A 97 -12.25 -4.66 6.33
CA THR A 97 -13.61 -5.16 6.08
C THR A 97 -14.30 -5.44 7.41
N ASP A 98 -15.59 -5.08 7.51
CA ASP A 98 -16.45 -5.54 8.60
C ASP A 98 -16.85 -6.99 8.29
N ASP A 99 -16.19 -7.97 8.91
CA ASP A 99 -16.38 -9.41 8.65
C ASP A 99 -17.66 -9.98 9.31
N ARG A 100 -18.73 -9.19 9.37
CA ARG A 100 -20.03 -9.57 9.93
C ARG A 100 -20.83 -10.54 9.06
#